data_AF-A0A376ZNK9-F1
#
_entry.id   AF-A0A376ZNK9-F1
#
_cell.length_a   1.000
_cell.length_b   1.000
_cell.length_c   1.000
_cell.angle_alpha   90.00
_cell.angle_beta   90.00
_cell.angle_gamma   90.00
#
_symmetry.space_group_name_H-M   'P 1'
#
loop_
_entity.id
_entity.type
_entity.pdbx_description
1 polymer ?
#
loop_
_entity_poly.entity_id
_entity_poly.type
_entity_poly.pdbx_seq_one_letter_code
_entity_poly.pdbx_strand_id
1 'polypeptide(L)' 'MAGGGAAGGMGIAAAVFLNADIKPGIEIVLNAVNLAQAVQGAALVITGEGRIDSQTAGGKAPLVWRRWRSSLMSR' A
#
# COMPACT_ATOMS: atom_id res chain seq x y z
N MET A 1 12.94 -13.56 1.92
CA MET A 1 12.22 -12.31 2.27
C MET A 1 11.45 -11.81 1.06
N ALA A 2 10.12 -11.66 1.18
CA ALA A 2 9.33 -10.99 0.14
C ALA A 2 9.76 -9.51 0.03
N GLY A 3 9.95 -8.99 -1.19
CA GLY A 3 10.45 -7.63 -1.42
C GLY A 3 11.97 -7.43 -1.29
N GLY A 4 12.72 -8.47 -0.91
CA GLY A 4 14.18 -8.38 -0.76
C GLY A 4 14.94 -8.13 -2.07
N GLY A 5 14.45 -8.66 -3.19
CA GLY A 5 15.02 -8.43 -4.52
C GLY A 5 14.70 -7.06 -5.13
N ALA A 6 13.94 -6.21 -4.44
CA ALA A 6 13.59 -4.88 -4.93
C ALA A 6 14.85 -4.07 -5.27
N ALA A 7 14.82 -3.42 -6.43
CA ALA A 7 15.89 -2.61 -6.96
C ALA A 7 17.28 -3.29 -6.91
N GLY A 8 17.34 -4.57 -7.28
CA GLY A 8 18.59 -5.33 -7.36
C GLY A 8 19.14 -5.82 -6.02
N GLY A 9 18.29 -6.00 -5.01
CA GLY A 9 18.71 -6.47 -3.67
C GLY A 9 18.81 -5.37 -2.62
N MET A 10 18.52 -4.11 -2.99
CA MET A 10 18.54 -2.99 -2.04
C MET A 10 17.54 -3.17 -0.90
N GLY A 11 16.44 -3.89 -1.12
CA GLY A 11 15.50 -4.23 -0.04
C GLY A 11 16.18 -5.01 1.10
N ILE A 12 17.05 -5.96 0.77
CA ILE A 12 17.83 -6.72 1.77
C ILE A 12 18.88 -5.83 2.42
N ALA A 13 19.59 -5.01 1.64
CA ALA A 13 20.60 -4.10 2.19
C ALA A 13 19.98 -3.12 3.20
N ALA A 14 18.82 -2.54 2.89
CA ALA A 14 18.11 -1.67 3.82
C ALA A 14 17.66 -2.42 5.09
N ALA A 15 17.13 -3.64 4.95
CA ALA A 15 16.72 -4.44 6.10
C ALA A 15 17.89 -4.80 7.02
N VAL A 16 19.04 -5.19 6.45
CA VAL A 16 20.21 -5.67 7.21
C VAL A 16 21.03 -4.51 7.80
N PHE A 17 21.29 -3.46 7.03
CA PHE A 17 22.21 -2.39 7.45
C PHE A 17 21.52 -1.21 8.13
N LEU A 18 20.24 -0.97 7.83
CA LEU A 18 19.47 0.16 8.37
C LEU A 18 18.35 -0.29 9.32
N ASN A 19 18.25 -1.59 9.58
CA ASN A 19 17.17 -2.20 10.35
C ASN A 19 15.77 -1.76 9.83
N ALA A 20 15.65 -1.63 8.50
CA ALA A 20 14.45 -1.13 7.86
C ALA A 20 13.40 -2.23 7.66
N ASP A 21 12.14 -1.89 7.89
CA ASP A 21 11.01 -2.78 7.60
C ASP A 21 10.58 -2.67 6.13
N ILE A 22 10.57 -3.81 5.43
CA ILE A 22 9.99 -3.89 4.09
C ILE A 22 8.47 -3.97 4.21
N LYS A 23 7.78 -2.90 3.79
CA LYS A 23 6.32 -2.79 3.81
C LYS A 23 5.76 -2.65 2.39
N PRO A 24 4.49 -3.03 2.15
CA PRO A 24 3.82 -2.73 0.88
C PRO A 24 3.85 -1.22 0.60
N GLY A 25 4.29 -0.81 -0.60
CA GLY A 25 4.46 0.61 -0.93
C GLY A 25 3.19 1.43 -0.80
N ILE A 26 2.03 0.82 -1.07
CA ILE A 26 0.72 1.43 -0.89
C ILE A 26 0.41 1.77 0.57
N GLU A 27 0.79 0.94 1.54
CA GLU A 27 0.59 1.23 2.96
C GLU A 27 1.43 2.44 3.39
N ILE A 28 2.65 2.54 2.87
CA ILE A 28 3.53 3.69 3.11
C ILE A 28 2.85 4.97 2.62
N VAL A 29 2.34 4.97 1.38
CA VAL A 29 1.67 6.15 0.79
C VAL A 29 0.38 6.49 1.55
N LEU A 30 -0.48 5.51 1.83
CA LEU A 30 -1.75 5.70 2.53
C LEU A 30 -1.55 6.31 3.93
N ASN A 31 -0.53 5.85 4.66
CA ASN A 31 -0.19 6.40 5.96
C ASN A 31 0.44 7.79 5.84
N ALA A 32 1.33 8.00 4.87
CA ALA A 32 1.99 9.29 4.66
C ALA A 32 0.99 10.42 4.34
N VAL A 33 -0.08 10.11 3.61
CA VAL A 33 -1.15 11.08 3.29
C VAL A 33 -2.30 11.09 4.29
N ASN A 34 -2.19 10.29 5.37
CA ASN A 34 -3.21 10.16 6.42
C ASN A 34 -4.61 9.86 5.86
N LEU A 35 -4.69 8.92 4.90
CA LEU A 35 -5.90 8.75 4.10
C LEU A 35 -7.11 8.30 4.93
N ALA A 36 -6.91 7.53 6.02
CA ALA A 36 -7.99 7.07 6.89
C ALA A 36 -8.80 8.24 7.46
N GLN A 37 -8.10 9.27 7.93
CA GLN A 37 -8.68 10.46 8.52
C GLN A 37 -9.33 11.31 7.44
N ALA A 38 -8.69 11.44 6.27
CA ALA A 38 -9.20 12.23 5.16
C ALA A 38 -10.54 11.70 4.61
N VAL A 39 -10.79 10.38 4.69
CA VAL A 39 -12.06 9.78 4.23
C VAL A 39 -13.07 9.54 5.34
N GLN A 40 -12.75 9.88 6.60
CA GLN A 40 -13.62 9.59 7.72
C GLN A 40 -14.93 10.38 7.59
N GLY A 41 -16.05 9.67 7.52
CA GLY A 41 -17.37 10.28 7.28
C GLY A 41 -17.67 10.60 5.81
N ALA A 42 -16.81 10.23 4.86
CA ALA A 42 -17.09 10.41 3.45
C ALA A 42 -18.28 9.53 3.01
N ALA A 43 -19.29 10.14 2.40
CA ALA A 43 -20.43 9.43 1.83
C ALA A 43 -20.05 8.64 0.56
N LEU A 44 -19.02 9.10 -0.15
CA LEU A 44 -18.49 8.48 -1.36
C LEU A 44 -16.98 8.70 -1.45
N VAL A 45 -16.25 7.65 -1.84
CA VAL A 45 -14.82 7.73 -2.17
C VAL A 45 -14.64 7.26 -3.61
N ILE A 46 -14.07 8.12 -4.45
CA ILE A 46 -13.75 7.82 -5.85
C ILE A 46 -12.24 7.59 -5.93
N THR A 47 -11.84 6.50 -6.59
CA THR A 47 -10.44 6.14 -6.82
C THR A 47 -10.29 5.64 -8.26
N GLY A 48 -9.07 5.65 -8.77
CA GLY A 48 -8.77 5.13 -10.10
C GLY A 48 -7.28 4.88 -10.26
N GLU A 49 -6.93 4.25 -11.37
CA GLU A 49 -5.55 4.13 -11.84
C GLU A 49 -5.54 4.31 -13.36
N GLY A 50 -4.42 4.80 -13.92
CA GLY A 50 -4.33 5.12 -15.34
C GLY A 50 -4.50 3.91 -16.26
N ARG A 51 -4.31 2.69 -15.75
CA ARG A 51 -4.55 1.44 -16.49
C ARG A 51 -4.97 0.33 -15.53
N ILE A 52 -6.18 -0.18 -15.72
CA ILE A 52 -6.68 -1.37 -15.03
C ILE A 52 -6.26 -2.58 -15.86
N ASP A 53 -5.31 -3.37 -15.36
CA ASP A 53 -4.80 -4.58 -15.99
C ASP A 53 -4.90 -5.78 -15.03
N SER A 54 -4.47 -6.97 -15.45
CA SER A 54 -4.48 -8.15 -14.58
C SER A 54 -3.61 -8.01 -13.33
N GLN A 55 -2.72 -7.01 -13.25
CA GLN A 55 -1.97 -6.69 -12.04
C GLN A 55 -2.76 -5.84 -11.03
N THR A 56 -3.91 -5.26 -11.42
CA THR A 56 -4.83 -4.58 -10.50
C THR A 56 -5.35 -5.52 -9.42
N ALA A 57 -5.62 -6.78 -9.78
CA ALA A 57 -5.95 -7.85 -8.83
C ALA A 57 -4.79 -8.20 -7.88
N GLY A 58 -3.55 -7.88 -8.27
CA GLY A 58 -2.32 -8.21 -7.56
C GLY A 58 -1.81 -7.16 -6.57
N GLY A 59 -2.40 -5.96 -6.48
CA GLY A 59 -2.03 -4.99 -5.44
C GLY A 59 -1.89 -3.52 -5.86
N LYS A 60 -2.68 -3.01 -6.81
CA LYS A 60 -2.69 -1.59 -7.18
C LYS A 60 -3.83 -0.80 -6.53
N ALA A 61 -3.75 0.53 -6.64
CA ALA A 61 -4.49 1.50 -5.81
C ALA A 61 -6.01 1.25 -5.67
N PRO A 62 -6.80 0.95 -6.75
CA PRO A 62 -8.26 0.86 -6.62
C PRO A 62 -8.74 -0.32 -5.77
N LEU A 63 -8.08 -1.48 -5.92
CA LEU A 63 -8.48 -2.70 -5.21
C LEU A 63 -7.89 -2.75 -3.79
N VAL A 64 -6.67 -2.23 -3.62
CA VAL A 64 -5.99 -2.23 -2.33
C VAL A 64 -6.65 -1.29 -1.33
N TRP A 65 -7.15 -0.13 -1.76
CA TRP A 65 -7.92 0.75 -0.87
C TRP A 65 -9.10 0.02 -0.22
N ARG A 66 -9.84 -0.78 -1.01
CA ARG A 66 -10.99 -1.54 -0.51
C ARG A 66 -10.59 -2.59 0.53
N ARG A 67 -9.45 -3.27 0.32
CA ARG A 67 -8.90 -4.25 1.28
C ARG A 67 -8.37 -3.56 2.55
N TRP A 68 -7.69 -2.43 2.41
CA TRP A 68 -7.19 -1.62 3.52
C TRP A 68 -8.31 -1.08 4.40
N ARG A 69 -9.40 -0.57 3.80
CA ARG A 69 -10.60 -0.14 4.54
C ARG A 69 -11.19 -1.27 5.39
N SER A 70 -11.26 -2.49 4.84
CA SER A 70 -11.74 -3.67 5.58
C SER A 70 -10.89 -3.95 6.83
N SER A 71 -9.57 -3.75 6.74
CA SER A 71 -8.64 -3.95 7.86
C SER A 71 -8.74 -2.87 8.96
N LEU A 72 -9.21 -1.66 8.63
CA LEU A 72 -9.48 -0.60 9.61
C LEU A 72 -10.81 -0.78 10.32
N MET A 73 -11.82 -1.36 9.66
CA MET A 73 -13.14 -1.61 10.25
C MET A 73 -13.18 -2.86 11.14
N SER A 74 -12.15 -3.69 11.09
CA SER A 74 -11.98 -4.91 11.90
C SER A 74 -11.07 -4.72 13.12
N ARG A 75 -10.66 -3.48 13.39
CA ARG A 75 -9.98 -3.02 14.60
C ARG A 75 -10.90 -2.08 15.37
#